data_AF-A0A520RT01-F1
#
_entry.id   AF-A0A520RT01-F1
#
_cell.length_a   1.000
_cell.length_b   1.000
_cell.length_c   1.000
_cell.angle_alpha   90.00
_cell.angle_beta   90.00
_cell.angle_gamma   90.00
#
_symmetry.space_group_name_H-M   'P 1'
#
loop_
_entity.id
_entity.type
_entity.pdbx_description
1 polymer ?
#
loop_
_entity_poly.entity_id
_entity_poly.type
_entity_poly.pdbx_seq_one_letter_code
_entity_poly.pdbx_strand_id
1 'polypeptide(L)'
;MDQLESQPGTLVIQDSQPGVNDASADRPAPSISILGQDPESIDLESHDYYENRELSHLKFNLRVLEQAKNSDIPLLERLTFLLIFSSNLDEFFEIRVSGLKKQLDFGRQRPGPDGKYPETILKTIHSEVREALNEQYRILNEELFPSLAAQNIHFLQRSDWDEKLTTWARGYFFDEVLPVISPLGLDPAHPFPRLVNKSLNFILSLEGKDAFGRDSGLAIVPAPRSLPRLIKVPSEIIPDGDNFIFLSSVVHAHVDEFFPGMRVKECHQFRVTRNSDLEMSNVEVEDVASAVQGELLSRRFGAATKLEVSLACPKNLSDFLLERFNLSEEELFQLDGPVNLQRLTAMLGMVERPELRFPKFSPGYPQALEEGSDIFAAVDREDQLLLHPYQSFIPIIDWVRQAAKDPTVLSIKQTLYRTNESSELVEALTEAARNGKEVTVVIELRARFDEEDNINFASILQEAGAVVVYGVLGYKTHAKMLLFVRRVGKELRRYAHLGTGNYHRKTSLVYTDYGLLTADKTVCADVHKVFQQITGMGKKIHPKLLIHAPFNLRKSTIKMIELEADAARAGKPSRIIAKLNSLTDVAVIKALFSA
;
A
#
# COMPACT_ATOMS: atom_id res chain seq x y z
N MET A 1 -12.69 -6.39 -74.04
CA MET A 1 -12.72 -4.93 -73.84
C MET A 1 -12.84 -4.69 -72.33
N ASP A 2 -11.90 -5.22 -71.55
CA ASP A 2 -10.52 -4.69 -71.32
C ASP A 2 -10.62 -3.56 -70.30
N GLN A 3 -10.09 -3.60 -69.07
CA GLN A 3 -8.99 -4.37 -68.44
C GLN A 3 -9.20 -4.39 -66.90
N LEU A 4 -9.11 -5.57 -66.25
CA LEU A 4 -8.06 -6.07 -65.31
C LEU A 4 -8.19 -5.54 -63.86
N GLU A 5 -8.69 -6.33 -62.88
CA GLU A 5 -8.05 -7.40 -62.04
C GLU A 5 -7.82 -6.85 -60.61
N SER A 6 -7.94 -7.52 -59.46
CA SER A 6 -8.18 -8.91 -59.04
C SER A 6 -8.48 -8.94 -57.51
N GLN A 7 -9.38 -9.80 -57.04
CA GLN A 7 -9.41 -10.37 -55.66
C GLN A 7 -8.90 -11.83 -55.73
N PRO A 8 -8.85 -12.67 -54.67
CA PRO A 8 -8.59 -12.55 -53.21
C PRO A 8 -7.58 -13.64 -52.72
N GLY A 9 -7.34 -13.83 -51.42
CA GLY A 9 -6.72 -15.08 -50.93
C GLY A 9 -6.33 -15.16 -49.46
N THR A 10 -7.11 -15.89 -48.67
CA THR A 10 -6.86 -16.33 -47.29
C THR A 10 -5.79 -17.45 -47.25
N LEU A 11 -4.91 -17.46 -46.24
CA LEU A 11 -3.99 -18.58 -45.98
C LEU A 11 -4.07 -19.04 -44.51
N VAL A 12 -4.42 -20.32 -44.37
CA VAL A 12 -4.47 -21.14 -43.16
C VAL A 12 -3.06 -21.62 -42.81
N ILE A 13 -2.68 -21.63 -41.52
CA ILE A 13 -1.42 -22.24 -41.05
C ILE A 13 -1.76 -23.50 -40.25
N GLN A 14 -1.23 -24.64 -40.71
CA GLN A 14 -1.25 -25.95 -40.07
C GLN A 14 -0.12 -26.08 -39.04
N ASP A 15 -0.41 -26.76 -37.93
CA ASP A 15 0.55 -27.20 -36.91
C ASP A 15 1.43 -28.35 -37.39
N SER A 16 2.73 -28.26 -37.08
CA SER A 16 3.63 -29.41 -37.03
C SER A 16 4.77 -29.17 -36.03
N GLN A 17 4.90 -30.06 -35.04
CA GLN A 17 6.13 -30.30 -34.25
C GLN A 17 6.78 -31.62 -34.72
N PRO A 18 8.01 -32.02 -34.28
CA PRO A 18 9.05 -31.34 -33.50
C PRO A 18 10.46 -31.41 -34.15
N GLY A 19 11.41 -30.58 -33.69
CA GLY A 19 12.81 -30.72 -34.10
C GLY A 19 13.76 -29.88 -33.25
N VAL A 20 14.60 -30.56 -32.48
CA VAL A 20 15.77 -29.99 -31.80
C VAL A 20 16.80 -29.60 -32.86
N ASN A 21 17.20 -28.32 -32.91
CA ASN A 21 18.59 -27.96 -33.22
C ASN A 21 18.91 -26.50 -32.85
N ASP A 22 20.13 -26.39 -32.37
CA ASP A 22 20.93 -25.22 -32.02
C ASP A 22 20.95 -24.17 -33.14
N ALA A 23 20.70 -22.91 -32.80
CA ALA A 23 21.02 -21.76 -33.65
C ALA A 23 21.10 -20.48 -32.82
N SER A 24 22.31 -20.16 -32.39
CA SER A 24 22.77 -18.79 -32.17
C SER A 24 22.47 -17.95 -33.42
N ALA A 25 21.64 -16.91 -33.27
CA ALA A 25 21.55 -15.85 -34.27
C ALA A 25 21.25 -14.52 -33.58
N ASP A 26 22.28 -13.67 -33.59
CA ASP A 26 22.22 -12.23 -33.38
C ASP A 26 20.91 -11.62 -33.89
N ARG A 27 20.12 -11.07 -32.98
CA ARG A 27 19.21 -9.98 -33.31
C ARG A 27 19.90 -8.68 -32.90
N PRO A 28 20.24 -7.78 -33.84
CA PRO A 28 20.79 -6.49 -33.45
C PRO A 28 19.73 -5.75 -32.63
N ALA A 29 20.15 -5.20 -31.49
CA ALA A 29 19.32 -4.29 -30.71
C ALA A 29 18.88 -3.12 -31.60
N PRO A 30 17.65 -2.60 -31.45
CA PRO A 30 17.22 -1.44 -32.22
C PRO A 30 18.15 -0.26 -31.91
N SER A 31 18.85 0.22 -32.93
CA SER A 31 19.70 1.40 -32.86
C SER A 31 18.81 2.62 -32.65
N ILE A 32 18.78 3.14 -31.43
CA ILE A 32 18.25 4.48 -31.16
C ILE A 32 19.28 5.47 -31.70
N SER A 33 19.01 6.04 -32.87
CA SER A 33 19.82 7.14 -33.40
C SER A 33 19.53 8.39 -32.56
N ILE A 34 20.33 8.63 -31.52
CA ILE A 34 20.34 9.92 -30.85
C ILE A 34 21.01 10.91 -31.81
N LEU A 35 20.23 11.92 -32.21
CA LEU A 35 20.63 12.99 -33.11
C LEU A 35 21.86 13.73 -32.57
N GLY A 36 22.99 13.60 -33.27
CA GLY A 36 23.90 14.71 -33.59
C GLY A 36 24.38 15.66 -32.47
N GLN A 37 24.73 15.15 -31.29
CA GLN A 37 25.53 15.90 -30.32
C GLN A 37 26.83 15.15 -30.02
N ASP A 38 27.95 15.88 -29.98
CA ASP A 38 29.24 15.37 -29.52
C ASP A 38 29.08 14.75 -28.11
N PRO A 39 29.63 13.56 -27.84
CA PRO A 39 29.55 12.91 -26.53
C PRO A 39 30.18 13.71 -25.37
N GLU A 40 30.89 14.80 -25.65
CA GLU A 40 31.58 15.63 -24.64
C GLU A 40 30.71 16.70 -23.95
N SER A 41 29.41 16.83 -24.23
CA SER A 41 28.62 17.91 -23.61
C SER A 41 27.22 17.54 -23.10
N ILE A 42 26.98 16.30 -22.66
CA ILE A 42 25.74 15.99 -21.93
C ILE A 42 25.85 16.54 -20.50
N ASP A 43 25.18 17.65 -20.24
CA ASP A 43 25.08 18.23 -18.89
C ASP A 43 24.08 17.42 -18.04
N LEU A 44 24.59 16.47 -17.26
CA LEU A 44 23.78 15.67 -16.33
C LEU A 44 23.24 16.48 -15.14
N GLU A 45 23.60 17.76 -15.00
CA GLU A 45 22.92 18.68 -14.07
C GLU A 45 21.64 19.27 -14.66
N SER A 46 21.40 19.10 -15.97
CA SER A 46 20.18 19.59 -16.61
C SER A 46 18.93 18.94 -16.03
N HIS A 47 17.99 19.79 -15.64
CA HIS A 47 16.70 19.40 -15.09
C HIS A 47 15.84 18.57 -16.06
N ASP A 48 16.05 18.72 -17.37
CA ASP A 48 15.26 18.07 -18.41
C ASP A 48 15.43 16.54 -18.42
N TYR A 49 16.50 16.02 -17.82
CA TYR A 49 16.76 14.58 -17.72
C TYR A 49 16.08 13.91 -16.51
N TYR A 50 15.48 14.68 -15.62
CA TYR A 50 14.89 14.17 -14.38
C TYR A 50 13.36 14.28 -14.40
N GLU A 51 12.72 13.22 -13.93
CA GLU A 51 11.30 13.23 -13.66
C GLU A 51 11.02 13.50 -12.19
N ASN A 52 9.99 14.31 -11.92
CA ASN A 52 9.54 14.54 -10.55
C ASN A 52 9.11 13.22 -9.90
N ARG A 53 9.64 12.95 -8.71
CA ARG A 53 9.29 11.76 -7.94
C ARG A 53 7.79 11.59 -7.71
N GLU A 54 7.10 12.67 -7.38
CA GLU A 54 5.69 12.58 -6.99
C GLU A 54 4.77 12.45 -8.21
N LEU A 55 5.14 13.07 -9.34
CA LEU A 55 4.48 12.82 -10.63
C LEU A 55 4.74 11.40 -11.14
N SER A 56 5.97 10.89 -11.01
CA SER A 56 6.30 9.50 -11.36
C SER A 56 5.48 8.50 -10.51
N HIS A 57 5.29 8.79 -9.22
CA HIS A 57 4.43 7.98 -8.35
C HIS A 57 2.95 8.08 -8.74
N LEU A 58 2.46 9.25 -9.16
CA LEU A 58 1.12 9.40 -9.69
C LEU A 58 0.93 8.56 -10.97
N LYS A 59 1.90 8.58 -11.89
CA LYS A 59 1.89 7.72 -13.09
C LYS A 59 1.83 6.23 -12.76
N PHE A 60 2.54 5.79 -11.71
CA PHE A 60 2.39 4.43 -11.20
C PHE A 60 0.95 4.14 -10.77
N ASN A 61 0.31 5.04 -10.01
CA ASN A 61 -1.09 4.89 -9.62
C ASN A 61 -2.03 4.88 -10.84
N LEU A 62 -1.81 5.72 -11.84
CA LEU A 62 -2.56 5.71 -13.09
C LEU A 62 -2.41 4.36 -13.82
N ARG A 63 -1.21 3.75 -13.81
CA ARG A 63 -1.00 2.42 -14.37
C ARG A 63 -1.80 1.33 -13.64
N VAL A 64 -2.04 1.49 -12.34
CA VAL A 64 -2.94 0.62 -11.56
C VAL A 64 -4.39 0.82 -12.01
N LEU A 65 -4.84 2.06 -12.20
CA LEU A 65 -6.18 2.35 -12.74
C LEU A 65 -6.39 1.71 -14.12
N GLU A 66 -5.36 1.75 -14.99
CA GLU A 66 -5.42 1.10 -16.30
C GLU A 66 -5.63 -0.42 -16.24
N GLN A 67 -5.25 -1.10 -15.14
CA GLN A 67 -5.57 -2.52 -14.98
C GLN A 67 -7.09 -2.76 -14.82
N ALA A 68 -7.85 -1.80 -14.31
CA ALA A 68 -9.32 -1.91 -14.22
C ALA A 68 -9.99 -1.91 -15.61
N LYS A 69 -9.32 -1.42 -16.64
CA LYS A 69 -9.80 -1.37 -18.03
C LYS A 69 -9.41 -2.60 -18.85
N ASN A 70 -8.45 -3.39 -18.35
CA ASN A 70 -7.93 -4.53 -19.10
C ASN A 70 -8.95 -5.68 -19.13
N SER A 71 -9.49 -5.99 -20.31
CA SER A 71 -10.45 -7.08 -20.51
C SER A 71 -9.88 -8.47 -20.33
N ASP A 72 -8.54 -8.63 -20.37
CA ASP A 72 -7.87 -9.90 -20.11
C ASP A 72 -7.84 -10.26 -18.61
N ILE A 73 -8.17 -9.29 -17.75
CA ILE A 73 -8.24 -9.46 -16.31
C ILE A 73 -9.67 -9.87 -15.92
N PRO A 74 -9.85 -10.90 -15.06
CA PRO A 74 -11.17 -11.29 -14.59
C PRO A 74 -11.95 -10.14 -13.95
N LEU A 75 -13.28 -10.15 -14.09
CA LEU A 75 -14.13 -9.00 -13.77
C LEU A 75 -13.99 -8.51 -12.32
N LEU A 76 -13.96 -9.41 -11.33
CA LEU A 76 -13.79 -8.99 -9.93
C LEU A 76 -12.37 -8.47 -9.67
N GLU A 77 -11.37 -8.92 -10.44
CA GLU A 77 -9.99 -8.41 -10.33
C GLU A 77 -9.85 -7.02 -10.93
N ARG A 78 -10.57 -6.72 -12.02
CA ARG A 78 -10.68 -5.35 -12.56
C ARG A 78 -11.26 -4.39 -11.53
N LEU A 79 -12.33 -4.81 -10.82
CA LEU A 79 -12.86 -4.06 -9.69
C LEU A 79 -11.80 -3.91 -8.59
N THR A 80 -11.12 -4.99 -8.20
CA THR A 80 -10.03 -4.94 -7.21
C THR A 80 -8.97 -3.89 -7.58
N PHE A 81 -8.52 -3.82 -8.83
CA PHE A 81 -7.55 -2.80 -9.27
C PHE A 81 -8.08 -1.37 -9.14
N LEU A 82 -9.35 -1.14 -9.48
CA LEU A 82 -9.99 0.17 -9.27
C LEU A 82 -9.99 0.57 -7.79
N LEU A 83 -10.25 -0.39 -6.90
CA LEU A 83 -10.24 -0.18 -5.45
C LEU A 83 -8.83 0.00 -4.88
N ILE A 84 -7.83 -0.70 -5.43
CA ILE A 84 -6.41 -0.50 -5.11
C ILE A 84 -6.00 0.92 -5.52
N PHE A 85 -6.38 1.38 -6.71
CA PHE A 85 -6.12 2.76 -7.13
C PHE A 85 -6.71 3.78 -6.14
N SER A 86 -7.97 3.60 -5.71
CA SER A 86 -8.60 4.45 -4.68
C SER A 86 -7.79 4.48 -3.39
N SER A 87 -7.33 3.31 -2.93
CA SER A 87 -6.52 3.19 -1.70
C SER A 87 -5.15 3.84 -1.84
N ASN A 88 -4.46 3.63 -2.96
CA ASN A 88 -3.15 4.21 -3.25
C ASN A 88 -3.22 5.73 -3.35
N LEU A 89 -4.30 6.25 -3.94
CA LEU A 89 -4.52 7.69 -4.05
C LEU A 89 -4.73 8.32 -2.67
N ASP A 90 -5.45 7.65 -1.77
CA ASP A 90 -5.56 8.12 -0.39
C ASP A 90 -4.19 8.21 0.28
N GLU A 91 -3.36 7.15 0.25
CA GLU A 91 -2.01 7.19 0.83
C GLU A 91 -1.15 8.29 0.18
N PHE A 92 -1.26 8.47 -1.14
CA PHE A 92 -0.56 9.52 -1.88
C PHE A 92 -0.91 10.92 -1.33
N PHE A 93 -2.19 11.19 -1.06
CA PHE A 93 -2.62 12.46 -0.46
C PHE A 93 -2.25 12.59 1.02
N GLU A 94 -2.28 11.50 1.77
CA GLU A 94 -1.96 11.48 3.20
C GLU A 94 -0.47 11.74 3.47
N ILE A 95 0.42 11.35 2.55
CA ILE A 95 1.87 11.35 2.77
C ILE A 95 2.61 12.27 1.78
N ARG A 96 2.36 12.13 0.46
CA ARG A 96 3.14 12.85 -0.57
C ARG A 96 2.66 14.27 -0.73
N VAL A 97 1.36 14.44 -0.98
CA VAL A 97 0.73 15.76 -1.16
C VAL A 97 0.83 16.57 0.14
N SER A 98 0.61 15.94 1.30
CA SER A 98 0.81 16.59 2.61
C SER A 98 2.25 17.10 2.78
N GLY A 99 3.25 16.31 2.39
CA GLY A 99 4.66 16.71 2.41
C GLY A 99 4.97 17.90 1.51
N LEU A 100 4.37 17.97 0.32
CA LEU A 100 4.49 19.13 -0.58
C LEU A 100 3.82 20.37 -0.01
N LYS A 101 2.59 20.24 0.54
CA LYS A 101 1.89 21.36 1.20
C LYS A 101 2.69 21.94 2.35
N LYS A 102 3.27 21.10 3.21
CA LYS A 102 4.14 21.56 4.31
C LYS A 102 5.34 22.38 3.81
N GLN A 103 5.94 22.02 2.67
CA GLN A 103 7.04 22.80 2.11
C GLN A 103 6.61 24.21 1.70
N LEU A 104 5.38 24.36 1.20
CA LEU A 104 4.77 25.67 0.92
C LEU A 104 4.53 26.45 2.21
N ASP A 105 3.89 25.83 3.20
CA ASP A 105 3.51 26.47 4.47
C ASP A 105 4.74 27.00 5.24
N PHE A 106 5.85 26.26 5.24
CA PHE A 106 7.08 26.68 5.90
C PHE A 106 7.94 27.66 5.09
N GLY A 107 7.50 28.07 3.89
CA GLY A 107 8.26 28.94 3.00
C GLY A 107 9.60 28.32 2.54
N ARG A 108 9.72 26.98 2.60
CA ARG A 108 10.95 26.23 2.27
C ARG A 108 10.87 25.66 0.86
N GLN A 109 10.38 26.45 -0.08
CA GLN A 109 10.27 26.01 -1.46
C GLN A 109 11.67 25.81 -2.04
N ARG A 110 11.96 24.58 -2.46
CA ARG A 110 13.15 24.26 -3.24
C ARG A 110 12.74 23.42 -4.44
N PRO A 111 13.23 23.73 -5.64
CA PRO A 111 12.94 22.90 -6.79
C PRO A 111 13.54 21.50 -6.60
N GLY A 112 12.86 20.50 -7.16
CA GLY A 112 13.39 19.14 -7.25
C GLY A 112 14.53 19.04 -8.27
N PRO A 113 15.09 17.83 -8.46
CA PRO A 113 16.08 17.57 -9.51
C PRO A 113 15.57 17.89 -10.93
N ASP A 114 14.25 17.89 -11.11
CA ASP A 114 13.53 18.25 -12.33
C ASP A 114 13.27 19.77 -12.47
N GLY A 115 13.81 20.60 -11.57
CA GLY A 115 13.71 22.06 -11.63
C GLY A 115 12.34 22.64 -11.23
N LYS A 116 11.34 21.79 -10.92
CA LYS A 116 9.98 22.23 -10.62
C LYS A 116 9.78 22.52 -9.13
N TYR A 117 9.05 23.60 -8.84
CA TYR A 117 8.69 23.99 -7.48
C TYR A 117 7.47 23.20 -6.96
N PRO A 118 7.36 22.97 -5.64
CA PRO A 118 6.25 22.24 -5.04
C PRO A 118 4.86 22.76 -5.45
N GLU A 119 4.70 24.08 -5.61
CA GLU A 119 3.43 24.68 -6.05
C GLU A 119 3.01 24.22 -7.45
N THR A 120 3.93 24.25 -8.40
CA THR A 120 3.70 23.77 -9.78
C THR A 120 3.37 22.27 -9.79
N ILE A 121 4.06 21.50 -8.95
CA ILE A 121 3.80 20.05 -8.81
C ILE A 121 2.41 19.80 -8.24
N LEU A 122 2.00 20.52 -7.20
CA LEU A 122 0.66 20.38 -6.60
C LEU A 122 -0.45 20.71 -7.61
N LYS A 123 -0.31 21.81 -8.36
CA LYS A 123 -1.26 22.17 -9.44
C LYS A 123 -1.39 21.05 -10.48
N THR A 124 -0.25 20.49 -10.90
CA THR A 124 -0.21 19.37 -11.85
C THR A 124 -0.90 18.13 -11.28
N ILE A 125 -0.58 17.77 -10.03
CA ILE A 125 -1.20 16.64 -9.31
C ILE A 125 -2.72 16.83 -9.23
N HIS A 126 -3.21 18.00 -8.80
CA HIS A 126 -4.65 18.24 -8.66
C HIS A 126 -5.38 18.11 -9.99
N SER A 127 -4.79 18.60 -11.09
CA SER A 127 -5.35 18.45 -12.43
C SER A 127 -5.42 16.98 -12.86
N GLU A 128 -4.29 16.26 -12.81
CA GLU A 128 -4.22 14.85 -13.24
C GLU A 128 -5.10 13.95 -12.37
N VAL A 129 -5.18 14.21 -11.05
CA VAL A 129 -6.05 13.44 -10.15
C VAL A 129 -7.52 13.68 -10.46
N ARG A 130 -7.92 14.90 -10.83
CA ARG A 130 -9.31 15.20 -11.23
C ARG A 130 -9.70 14.40 -12.46
N GLU A 131 -8.84 14.36 -13.47
CA GLU A 131 -9.03 13.52 -14.66
C GLU A 131 -9.09 12.03 -14.31
N ALA A 132 -8.18 11.56 -13.45
CA ALA A 132 -8.13 10.16 -13.03
C ALA A 132 -9.36 9.72 -12.23
N LEU A 133 -9.91 10.60 -11.37
CA LEU A 133 -11.14 10.32 -10.63
C LEU A 133 -12.34 10.30 -11.57
N ASN A 134 -12.44 11.23 -12.54
CA ASN A 134 -13.49 11.17 -13.56
C ASN A 134 -13.45 9.85 -14.33
N GLU A 135 -12.27 9.42 -14.75
CA GLU A 135 -12.08 8.12 -15.43
C GLU A 135 -12.40 6.94 -14.51
N GLN A 136 -12.02 7.00 -13.23
CA GLN A 136 -12.35 5.97 -12.24
C GLN A 136 -13.87 5.76 -12.13
N TYR A 137 -14.65 6.84 -12.01
CA TYR A 137 -16.10 6.74 -11.91
C TYR A 137 -16.75 6.37 -13.24
N ARG A 138 -16.20 6.80 -14.38
CA ARG A 138 -16.63 6.31 -15.71
C ARG A 138 -16.48 4.79 -15.83
N ILE A 139 -15.29 4.26 -15.51
CA ILE A 139 -15.04 2.80 -15.52
C ILE A 139 -15.99 2.09 -14.57
N LEU A 140 -16.21 2.62 -13.36
CA LEU A 140 -17.10 2.02 -12.38
C LEU A 140 -18.55 1.96 -12.89
N ASN A 141 -19.10 3.10 -13.32
CA ASN A 141 -20.50 3.28 -13.63
C ASN A 141 -20.88 2.73 -15.01
N GLU A 142 -20.02 2.90 -16.02
CA GLU A 142 -20.32 2.56 -17.41
C GLU A 142 -19.80 1.18 -17.83
N GLU A 143 -18.81 0.63 -17.13
CA GLU A 143 -18.21 -0.67 -17.50
C GLU A 143 -18.40 -1.73 -16.40
N LEU A 144 -17.94 -1.48 -15.19
CA LEU A 144 -17.86 -2.51 -14.14
C LEU A 144 -19.24 -2.85 -13.55
N PHE A 145 -20.04 -1.86 -13.14
CA PHE A 145 -21.38 -2.13 -12.61
C PHE A 145 -22.29 -2.84 -13.64
N PRO A 146 -22.36 -2.41 -14.92
CA PRO A 146 -23.12 -3.14 -15.93
C PRO A 146 -22.60 -4.57 -16.17
N SER A 147 -21.27 -4.75 -16.21
CA SER A 147 -20.67 -6.08 -16.39
C SER A 147 -20.94 -7.01 -15.20
N LEU A 148 -20.94 -6.46 -13.98
CA LEU A 148 -21.27 -7.20 -12.76
C LEU A 148 -22.75 -7.57 -12.73
N ALA A 149 -23.63 -6.66 -13.15
CA ALA A 149 -25.07 -6.93 -13.26
C ALA A 149 -25.35 -8.05 -14.28
N ALA A 150 -24.63 -8.09 -15.41
CA ALA A 150 -24.71 -9.19 -16.38
C ALA A 150 -24.24 -10.54 -15.80
N GLN A 151 -23.42 -10.50 -14.74
CA GLN A 151 -23.02 -11.66 -13.94
C GLN A 151 -23.94 -11.89 -12.74
N ASN A 152 -25.11 -11.25 -12.66
CA ASN A 152 -26.05 -11.35 -11.53
C ASN A 152 -25.49 -10.84 -10.19
N ILE A 153 -24.61 -9.85 -10.25
CA ILE A 153 -24.06 -9.11 -9.09
C ILE A 153 -24.51 -7.66 -9.23
N HIS A 154 -25.43 -7.22 -8.37
CA HIS A 154 -26.14 -5.95 -8.54
C HIS A 154 -25.80 -4.95 -7.45
N PHE A 155 -25.60 -3.69 -7.83
CA PHE A 155 -25.49 -2.55 -6.92
C PHE A 155 -26.73 -1.69 -7.09
N LEU A 156 -27.73 -1.91 -6.25
CA LEU A 156 -29.06 -1.33 -6.42
C LEU A 156 -29.07 0.11 -5.93
N GLN A 157 -29.37 1.04 -6.84
CA GLN A 157 -29.57 2.44 -6.48
C GLN A 157 -30.93 2.60 -5.82
N ARG A 158 -31.10 3.70 -5.08
CA ARG A 158 -32.37 3.99 -4.39
C ARG A 158 -33.56 4.04 -5.36
N SER A 159 -33.36 4.51 -6.58
CA SER A 159 -34.39 4.54 -7.64
C SER A 159 -34.89 3.16 -8.03
N ASP A 160 -34.08 2.12 -7.79
CA ASP A 160 -34.31 0.76 -8.26
C ASP A 160 -34.89 -0.13 -7.16
N TRP A 161 -35.18 0.44 -5.98
CA TRP A 161 -35.73 -0.31 -4.85
C TRP A 161 -37.21 -0.59 -5.06
N ASP A 162 -37.57 -1.87 -5.05
CA ASP A 162 -38.97 -2.30 -5.00
C ASP A 162 -39.57 -2.11 -3.59
N GLU A 163 -40.86 -2.41 -3.44
CA GLU A 163 -41.57 -2.24 -2.17
C GLU A 163 -41.00 -3.12 -1.05
N LYS A 164 -40.56 -4.34 -1.38
CA LYS A 164 -39.97 -5.28 -0.41
C LYS A 164 -38.63 -4.77 0.09
N LEU A 165 -37.73 -4.39 -0.81
CA LEU A 165 -36.43 -3.84 -0.48
C LEU A 165 -36.56 -2.52 0.26
N THR A 166 -37.50 -1.66 -0.14
CA THR A 166 -37.77 -0.40 0.56
C THR A 166 -38.20 -0.65 2.01
N THR A 167 -39.10 -1.60 2.23
CA THR A 167 -39.57 -1.98 3.58
C THR A 167 -38.44 -2.55 4.42
N TRP A 168 -37.63 -3.44 3.85
CA TRP A 168 -36.48 -4.02 4.52
C TRP A 168 -35.40 -2.99 4.86
N ALA A 169 -35.06 -2.11 3.91
CA ALA A 169 -34.08 -1.04 4.10
C ALA A 169 -34.53 -0.05 5.19
N ARG A 170 -35.85 0.22 5.28
CA ARG A 170 -36.43 0.99 6.38
C ARG A 170 -36.21 0.29 7.72
N GLY A 171 -36.51 -1.01 7.83
CA GLY A 171 -36.24 -1.80 9.04
C GLY A 171 -34.77 -1.76 9.43
N TYR A 172 -33.88 -2.05 8.48
CA TYR A 172 -32.43 -1.97 8.68
C TYR A 172 -31.98 -0.59 9.17
N PHE A 173 -32.57 0.49 8.65
CA PHE A 173 -32.27 1.84 9.13
C PHE A 173 -32.62 2.02 10.60
N PHE A 174 -33.84 1.66 11.02
CA PHE A 174 -34.27 1.85 12.42
C PHE A 174 -33.56 0.92 13.41
N ASP A 175 -33.25 -0.30 12.99
CA ASP A 175 -32.71 -1.33 13.88
C ASP A 175 -31.18 -1.25 13.97
N GLU A 176 -30.49 -0.94 12.88
CA GLU A 176 -29.02 -1.02 12.79
C GLU A 176 -28.33 0.35 12.62
N VAL A 177 -28.96 1.29 11.91
CA VAL A 177 -28.32 2.57 11.53
C VAL A 177 -28.61 3.69 12.53
N LEU A 178 -29.90 3.98 12.76
CA LEU A 178 -30.38 5.06 13.62
C LEU A 178 -29.82 4.98 15.05
N PRO A 179 -29.71 3.81 15.71
CA PRO A 179 -29.23 3.74 17.09
C PRO A 179 -27.74 4.09 17.25
N VAL A 180 -26.96 3.98 16.18
CA VAL A 180 -25.49 4.15 16.20
C VAL A 180 -25.07 5.52 15.65
N ILE A 181 -25.94 6.18 14.88
CA ILE A 181 -25.68 7.50 14.31
C ILE A 181 -26.20 8.60 15.23
N SER A 182 -25.35 9.59 15.53
CA SER A 182 -25.73 10.80 16.25
C SER A 182 -25.62 12.02 15.34
N PRO A 183 -26.74 12.63 14.91
CA PRO A 183 -26.71 13.85 14.10
C PRO A 183 -26.22 15.05 14.92
N LEU A 184 -25.54 15.98 14.24
CA LEU A 184 -24.98 17.19 14.84
C LEU A 184 -25.51 18.42 14.11
N GLY A 185 -26.45 19.15 14.71
CA GLY A 185 -26.85 20.48 14.21
C GLY A 185 -25.70 21.47 14.40
N LEU A 186 -25.47 22.33 13.41
CA LEU A 186 -24.43 23.35 13.47
C LEU A 186 -25.03 24.67 13.92
N ASP A 187 -24.57 25.20 15.06
CA ASP A 187 -24.97 26.51 15.57
C ASP A 187 -23.80 27.13 16.37
N PRO A 188 -23.89 28.39 16.85
CA PRO A 188 -22.80 29.00 17.63
C PRO A 188 -22.41 28.22 18.90
N ALA A 189 -23.31 27.44 19.48
CA ALA A 189 -23.05 26.58 20.64
C ALA A 189 -22.55 25.17 20.24
N HIS A 190 -22.83 24.72 19.02
CA HIS A 190 -22.45 23.44 18.44
C HIS A 190 -21.60 23.68 17.19
N PRO A 191 -20.30 23.99 17.36
CA PRO A 191 -19.42 24.26 16.24
C PRO A 191 -19.15 23.00 15.40
N PHE A 192 -18.62 23.23 14.20
CA PHE A 192 -18.24 22.15 13.29
C PHE A 192 -17.33 21.11 13.99
N PRO A 193 -17.69 19.82 14.01
CA PRO A 193 -16.98 18.81 14.77
C PRO A 193 -15.63 18.45 14.15
N ARG A 194 -14.72 17.94 14.98
CA ARG A 194 -13.47 17.32 14.47
C ARG A 194 -13.80 15.96 13.86
N LEU A 195 -13.91 15.91 12.54
CA LEU A 195 -14.21 14.69 11.81
C LEU A 195 -12.95 13.82 11.61
N VAL A 196 -13.12 12.52 11.82
CA VAL A 196 -12.06 11.52 11.70
C VAL A 196 -11.60 11.39 10.24
N ASN A 197 -10.30 11.28 10.03
CA ASN A 197 -9.73 11.05 8.69
C ASN A 197 -10.41 9.88 7.94
N LYS A 198 -10.73 10.10 6.66
CA LYS A 198 -11.35 9.15 5.72
C LYS A 198 -12.74 8.63 6.15
N SER A 199 -13.40 9.24 7.13
CA SER A 199 -14.78 8.88 7.49
C SER A 199 -15.76 9.32 6.40
N LEU A 200 -16.87 8.59 6.29
CA LEU A 200 -18.02 8.99 5.49
C LEU A 200 -18.87 9.92 6.36
N ASN A 201 -19.23 11.08 5.84
CA ASN A 201 -20.05 12.06 6.54
C ASN A 201 -21.10 12.59 5.57
N PHE A 202 -22.21 13.10 6.09
CA PHE A 202 -23.22 13.81 5.30
C PHE A 202 -23.31 15.25 5.81
N ILE A 203 -23.33 16.21 4.88
CA ILE A 203 -23.68 17.60 5.15
C ILE A 203 -25.13 17.81 4.70
N LEU A 204 -25.92 18.45 5.56
CA LEU A 204 -27.34 18.65 5.34
C LEU A 204 -27.67 20.13 5.45
N SER A 205 -28.61 20.59 4.61
CA SER A 205 -29.31 21.86 4.85
C SER A 205 -30.67 21.57 5.46
N LEU A 206 -30.97 22.25 6.56
CA LEU A 206 -32.20 22.09 7.33
C LEU A 206 -33.04 23.36 7.23
N GLU A 207 -34.36 23.19 7.22
CA GLU A 207 -35.33 24.27 7.37
C GLU A 207 -36.30 23.93 8.50
N GLY A 208 -36.52 24.90 9.39
CA GLY A 208 -37.45 24.77 10.50
C GLY A 208 -36.82 25.16 11.83
N LYS A 209 -37.52 24.86 12.92
CA LYS A 209 -37.04 25.12 14.27
C LYS A 209 -36.99 23.82 15.04
N ASP A 210 -35.90 23.62 15.78
CA ASP A 210 -35.81 22.50 16.71
C ASP A 210 -36.68 22.74 17.96
N ALA A 211 -36.66 21.77 18.89
CA ALA A 211 -37.40 21.85 20.16
C ALA A 211 -37.00 23.06 21.05
N PHE A 212 -35.87 23.71 20.77
CA PHE A 212 -35.36 24.89 21.48
C PHE A 212 -35.58 26.19 20.69
N GLY A 213 -36.29 26.14 19.55
CA GLY A 213 -36.57 27.29 18.70
C GLY A 213 -35.40 27.75 17.83
N ARG A 214 -34.32 26.96 17.73
CA ARG A 214 -33.13 27.26 16.94
C ARG A 214 -33.37 26.91 15.47
N ASP A 215 -32.92 27.81 14.59
CA ASP A 215 -32.85 27.59 13.15
C ASP A 215 -31.38 27.38 12.79
N SER A 216 -30.91 26.13 12.90
CA SER A 216 -29.49 25.81 12.73
C SER A 216 -29.04 25.79 11.26
N GLY A 217 -29.97 25.76 10.28
CA GLY A 217 -29.71 25.86 8.84
C GLY A 217 -28.86 24.74 8.21
N LEU A 218 -27.94 24.14 8.97
CA LEU A 218 -27.01 23.09 8.57
C LEU A 218 -26.87 22.03 9.67
N ALA A 219 -26.64 20.79 9.25
CA ALA A 219 -26.28 19.71 10.15
C ALA A 219 -25.29 18.75 9.49
N ILE A 220 -24.60 17.98 10.33
CA ILE A 220 -23.67 16.92 9.90
C ILE A 220 -24.11 15.61 10.50
N VAL A 221 -24.06 14.57 9.69
CA VAL A 221 -24.28 13.19 10.12
C VAL A 221 -23.01 12.39 9.84
N PRO A 222 -22.16 12.15 10.84
CA PRO A 222 -21.00 11.27 10.68
C PRO A 222 -21.46 9.82 10.65
N ALA A 223 -21.07 9.06 9.62
CA ALA A 223 -21.30 7.62 9.62
C ALA A 223 -20.13 6.92 10.35
N PRO A 224 -20.36 6.26 11.49
CA PRO A 224 -19.30 5.60 12.24
C PRO A 224 -18.71 4.42 11.45
N ARG A 225 -17.46 4.05 11.78
CA ARG A 225 -16.73 2.96 11.10
C ARG A 225 -17.29 1.57 11.43
N SER A 226 -18.06 1.43 12.51
CA SER A 226 -18.75 0.21 12.89
C SER A 226 -19.82 -0.22 11.89
N LEU A 227 -20.43 0.74 11.18
CA LEU A 227 -21.45 0.44 10.18
C LEU A 227 -20.81 0.00 8.85
N PRO A 228 -21.29 -1.10 8.24
CA PRO A 228 -20.84 -1.51 6.92
C PRO A 228 -21.20 -0.45 5.89
N ARG A 229 -20.31 -0.17 4.93
CA ARG A 229 -20.58 0.80 3.86
C ARG A 229 -21.32 0.21 2.68
N LEU A 230 -21.19 -1.09 2.51
CA LEU A 230 -21.90 -1.89 1.55
C LEU A 230 -22.63 -2.99 2.32
N ILE A 231 -23.91 -3.16 2.04
CA ILE A 231 -24.78 -4.10 2.73
C ILE A 231 -25.28 -5.09 1.69
N LYS A 232 -25.06 -6.39 1.92
CA LYS A 232 -25.64 -7.46 1.10
C LYS A 232 -27.10 -7.63 1.50
N VAL A 233 -28.00 -7.54 0.51
CA VAL A 233 -29.43 -7.76 0.71
C VAL A 233 -29.66 -9.26 0.95
N PRO A 234 -30.42 -9.65 1.99
CA PRO A 234 -30.72 -11.05 2.27
C PRO A 234 -31.50 -11.71 1.13
N SER A 235 -31.27 -13.01 0.91
CA SER A 235 -31.94 -13.79 -0.13
C SER A 235 -33.46 -13.89 0.07
N GLU A 236 -33.94 -13.71 1.30
CA GLU A 236 -35.36 -13.67 1.62
C GLU A 236 -36.07 -12.45 1.01
N ILE A 237 -35.31 -11.37 0.76
CA ILE A 237 -35.82 -10.13 0.17
C ILE A 237 -35.67 -10.19 -1.35
N ILE A 238 -34.47 -10.54 -1.84
CA ILE A 238 -34.19 -10.74 -3.26
C ILE A 238 -33.51 -12.11 -3.44
N PRO A 239 -34.25 -13.14 -3.90
CA PRO A 239 -33.73 -14.50 -4.00
C PRO A 239 -32.61 -14.68 -5.03
N ASP A 240 -32.66 -13.92 -6.13
CA ASP A 240 -31.77 -14.10 -7.26
C ASP A 240 -30.57 -13.16 -7.19
N GLY A 241 -29.36 -13.74 -7.25
CA GLY A 241 -28.11 -13.00 -7.40
C GLY A 241 -27.55 -12.39 -6.11
N ASP A 242 -26.38 -11.78 -6.26
CA ASP A 242 -25.71 -11.06 -5.18
C ASP A 242 -26.10 -9.58 -5.25
N ASN A 243 -27.06 -9.17 -4.41
CA ASN A 243 -27.61 -7.82 -4.41
C ASN A 243 -27.03 -6.99 -3.28
N PHE A 244 -26.56 -5.79 -3.60
CA PHE A 244 -25.95 -4.87 -2.64
C PHE A 244 -26.62 -3.50 -2.66
N ILE A 245 -26.75 -2.90 -1.48
CA ILE A 245 -27.11 -1.49 -1.32
C ILE A 245 -26.02 -0.76 -0.52
N PHE A 246 -25.89 0.55 -0.78
CA PHE A 246 -24.97 1.40 -0.05
C PHE A 246 -25.59 1.92 1.24
N LEU A 247 -24.79 2.03 2.30
CA LEU A 247 -25.20 2.71 3.53
C LEU A 247 -25.64 4.16 3.25
N SER A 248 -24.98 4.83 2.30
CA SER A 248 -25.36 6.18 1.88
C SER A 248 -26.77 6.24 1.31
N SER A 249 -27.20 5.22 0.55
CA SER A 249 -28.56 5.14 0.02
C SER A 249 -29.60 4.97 1.14
N VAL A 250 -29.29 4.12 2.13
CA VAL A 250 -30.16 3.89 3.31
C VAL A 250 -30.28 5.17 4.14
N VAL A 251 -29.16 5.81 4.47
CA VAL A 251 -29.15 7.07 5.23
C VAL A 251 -29.90 8.16 4.47
N HIS A 252 -29.62 8.34 3.17
CA HIS A 252 -30.28 9.37 2.36
C HIS A 252 -31.79 9.12 2.20
N ALA A 253 -32.27 7.87 2.25
CA ALA A 253 -33.70 7.56 2.16
C ALA A 253 -34.48 7.94 3.42
N HIS A 254 -33.83 7.97 4.59
CA HIS A 254 -34.46 8.14 5.90
C HIS A 254 -33.83 9.26 6.73
N VAL A 255 -33.12 10.18 6.07
CA VAL A 255 -32.33 11.20 6.76
C VAL A 255 -33.19 12.16 7.60
N ASP A 256 -34.45 12.36 7.22
CA ASP A 256 -35.41 13.19 7.97
C ASP A 256 -35.69 12.64 9.38
N GLU A 257 -35.58 11.32 9.58
CA GLU A 257 -35.82 10.66 10.87
C GLU A 257 -34.77 11.09 11.93
N PHE A 258 -33.61 11.60 11.50
CA PHE A 258 -32.60 12.16 12.42
C PHE A 258 -32.99 13.53 12.98
N PHE A 259 -33.91 14.26 12.34
CA PHE A 259 -34.22 15.66 12.69
C PHE A 259 -35.72 15.89 12.89
N PRO A 260 -36.34 15.35 13.96
CA PRO A 260 -37.75 15.58 14.25
C PRO A 260 -38.09 17.07 14.34
N GLY A 261 -39.14 17.49 13.63
CA GLY A 261 -39.60 18.89 13.61
C GLY A 261 -38.86 19.81 12.63
N MET A 262 -37.86 19.29 11.92
CA MET A 262 -37.15 20.00 10.86
C MET A 262 -37.35 19.28 9.53
N ARG A 263 -37.22 20.01 8.42
CA ARG A 263 -37.24 19.45 7.07
C ARG A 263 -35.83 19.45 6.50
N VAL A 264 -35.36 18.30 6.04
CA VAL A 264 -34.09 18.23 5.29
C VAL A 264 -34.34 18.70 3.86
N LYS A 265 -33.63 19.74 3.42
CA LYS A 265 -33.68 20.23 2.03
C LYS A 265 -32.73 19.46 1.12
N GLU A 266 -31.51 19.26 1.63
CA GLU A 266 -30.38 18.72 0.87
C GLU A 266 -29.57 17.80 1.79
N CYS A 267 -29.03 16.72 1.25
CA CYS A 267 -28.19 15.76 1.95
C CYS A 267 -27.09 15.25 1.03
N HIS A 268 -25.84 15.63 1.30
CA HIS A 268 -24.71 15.30 0.44
C HIS A 268 -23.61 14.60 1.22
N GLN A 269 -23.15 13.48 0.68
CA GLN A 269 -22.00 12.78 1.23
C GLN A 269 -20.71 13.55 0.97
N PHE A 270 -19.83 13.56 1.95
CA PHE A 270 -18.48 14.09 1.83
C PHE A 270 -17.48 13.29 2.67
N ARG A 271 -16.22 13.40 2.28
CA ARG A 271 -15.09 12.77 2.93
C ARG A 271 -13.88 13.68 2.87
N VAL A 272 -13.12 13.69 3.96
CA VAL A 272 -11.85 14.42 4.04
C VAL A 272 -10.69 13.44 4.20
N THR A 273 -9.64 13.64 3.42
CA THR A 273 -8.34 12.97 3.61
C THR A 273 -7.37 13.95 4.26
N ARG A 274 -6.61 13.45 5.24
CA ARG A 274 -5.75 14.26 6.12
C ARG A 274 -4.34 13.71 6.17
N ASN A 275 -3.38 14.59 6.38
CA ASN A 275 -2.00 14.20 6.65
C ASN A 275 -1.95 13.13 7.75
N SER A 276 -1.31 12.01 7.41
CA SER A 276 -1.17 10.87 8.30
C SER A 276 0.30 10.50 8.52
N ASP A 277 1.25 11.39 8.22
CA ASP A 277 2.67 11.15 8.54
C ASP A 277 2.96 11.46 10.01
N LEU A 278 3.76 10.59 10.65
CA LEU A 278 4.20 10.74 12.04
C LEU A 278 5.50 11.55 12.06
N GLU A 279 5.42 12.82 12.46
CA GLU A 279 6.56 13.71 12.62
C GLU A 279 6.97 13.80 14.08
N MET A 280 7.83 12.87 14.51
CA MET A 280 8.51 12.98 15.80
C MET A 280 9.53 14.12 15.73
N SER A 281 9.19 15.28 16.26
CA SER A 281 10.11 16.42 16.40
C SER A 281 11.07 16.16 17.55
N ASN A 282 12.36 15.91 17.26
CA ASN A 282 13.49 15.81 18.20
C ASN A 282 13.09 15.51 19.64
N VAL A 283 12.55 14.31 19.81
CA VAL A 283 12.05 13.86 21.09
C VAL A 283 13.24 13.24 21.84
N GLU A 284 13.86 14.01 22.73
CA GLU A 284 14.56 13.47 23.90
C GLU A 284 13.49 12.87 24.83
N VAL A 285 12.94 11.71 24.50
CA VAL A 285 12.08 10.97 25.43
C VAL A 285 12.75 9.63 25.69
N GLU A 286 12.91 9.34 26.98
CA GLU A 286 13.45 8.10 27.51
C GLU A 286 12.60 6.87 27.12
N ASP A 287 11.43 7.08 26.50
CA ASP A 287 10.53 6.04 25.96
C ASP A 287 9.90 6.40 24.59
N VAL A 288 10.52 5.90 23.52
CA VAL A 288 10.07 6.06 22.12
C VAL A 288 8.67 5.46 21.89
N ALA A 289 8.30 4.39 22.60
CA ALA A 289 7.01 3.72 22.40
C ALA A 289 5.84 4.59 22.89
N SER A 290 5.97 5.18 24.08
CA SER A 290 4.98 6.11 24.63
C SER A 290 4.76 7.35 23.74
N ALA A 291 5.85 7.89 23.16
CA ALA A 291 5.74 9.02 22.23
C ALA A 291 4.95 8.66 20.96
N VAL A 292 5.22 7.49 20.38
CA VAL A 292 4.51 6.99 19.18
C VAL A 292 3.01 6.80 19.48
N GLN A 293 2.64 6.24 20.64
CA GLN A 293 1.23 6.09 21.04
C GLN A 293 0.49 7.42 21.08
N GLY A 294 1.10 8.46 21.65
CA GLY A 294 0.51 9.80 21.70
C GLY A 294 0.28 10.40 20.31
N GLU A 295 1.26 10.28 19.41
CA GLU A 295 1.12 10.79 18.04
C GLU A 295 0.08 10.03 17.21
N LEU A 296 -0.11 8.73 17.43
CA LEU A 296 -1.13 7.93 16.74
C LEU A 296 -2.55 8.47 16.94
N LEU A 297 -2.87 8.98 18.14
CA LEU A 297 -4.17 9.62 18.40
C LEU A 297 -4.30 10.94 17.63
N SER A 298 -3.23 11.72 17.53
CA SER A 298 -3.21 13.00 16.81
C SER A 298 -3.35 12.83 15.28
N ARG A 299 -2.86 11.71 14.74
CA ARG A 299 -2.91 11.33 13.31
C ARG A 299 -4.32 11.38 12.73
N ARG A 300 -5.33 11.01 13.53
CA ARG A 300 -6.74 11.03 13.11
C ARG A 300 -7.24 12.43 12.74
N PHE A 301 -6.53 13.48 13.17
CA PHE A 301 -6.91 14.89 13.06
C PHE A 301 -5.84 15.76 12.38
N GLY A 302 -4.98 15.17 11.55
CA GLY A 302 -3.98 15.94 10.78
C GLY A 302 -4.59 17.00 9.85
N ALA A 303 -3.74 17.88 9.30
CA ALA A 303 -4.16 18.89 8.34
C ALA A 303 -4.85 18.26 7.12
N ALA A 304 -5.94 18.86 6.64
CA ALA A 304 -6.67 18.36 5.48
C ALA A 304 -5.85 18.55 4.19
N THR A 305 -5.96 17.59 3.28
CA THR A 305 -5.26 17.61 1.99
C THR A 305 -6.17 17.35 0.79
N LYS A 306 -7.35 16.77 1.00
CA LYS A 306 -8.32 16.45 -0.05
C LYS A 306 -9.73 16.49 0.50
N LEU A 307 -10.66 17.14 -0.20
CA LEU A 307 -12.09 17.09 0.06
C LEU A 307 -12.81 16.42 -1.10
N GLU A 308 -13.52 15.33 -0.81
CA GLU A 308 -14.34 14.59 -1.76
C GLU A 308 -15.81 14.84 -1.42
N VAL A 309 -16.63 15.22 -2.40
CA VAL A 309 -18.08 15.41 -2.25
C VAL A 309 -18.82 14.70 -3.38
N SER A 310 -20.11 14.37 -3.19
CA SER A 310 -20.95 13.91 -4.30
C SER A 310 -21.07 14.97 -5.39
N LEU A 311 -21.17 14.56 -6.66
CA LEU A 311 -21.30 15.46 -7.82
C LEU A 311 -22.44 16.47 -7.69
N ALA A 312 -23.58 16.04 -7.14
CA ALA A 312 -24.74 16.89 -6.93
C ALA A 312 -24.63 17.86 -5.73
N CYS A 313 -23.49 17.91 -5.03
CA CYS A 313 -23.30 18.78 -3.86
C CYS A 313 -23.31 20.26 -4.29
N PRO A 314 -24.23 21.08 -3.75
CA PRO A 314 -24.33 22.51 -4.04
C PRO A 314 -23.09 23.29 -3.65
N LYS A 315 -22.78 24.32 -4.45
CA LYS A 315 -21.56 25.12 -4.28
C LYS A 315 -21.45 25.76 -2.89
N ASN A 316 -22.56 26.25 -2.34
CA ASN A 316 -22.60 26.82 -0.98
C ASN A 316 -22.20 25.81 0.10
N LEU A 317 -22.58 24.54 -0.03
CA LEU A 317 -22.20 23.50 0.92
C LEU A 317 -20.74 23.07 0.74
N SER A 318 -20.26 22.94 -0.50
CA SER A 318 -18.85 22.65 -0.76
C SER A 318 -17.92 23.79 -0.32
N ASP A 319 -18.29 25.04 -0.58
CA ASP A 319 -17.55 26.24 -0.16
C ASP A 319 -17.47 26.30 1.38
N PHE A 320 -18.59 26.03 2.06
CA PHE A 320 -18.61 25.92 3.52
C PHE A 320 -17.64 24.84 4.02
N LEU A 321 -17.63 23.65 3.42
CA LEU A 321 -16.70 22.57 3.80
C LEU A 321 -15.23 22.94 3.52
N LEU A 322 -14.95 23.61 2.39
CA LEU A 322 -13.61 24.10 2.06
C LEU A 322 -13.09 25.08 3.12
N GLU A 323 -13.91 26.06 3.52
CA GLU A 323 -13.57 27.01 4.58
C GLU A 323 -13.29 26.29 5.91
N ARG A 324 -14.17 25.35 6.30
CA ARG A 324 -14.03 24.59 7.56
C ARG A 324 -12.79 23.71 7.61
N PHE A 325 -12.34 23.20 6.47
CA PHE A 325 -11.13 22.38 6.39
C PHE A 325 -9.88 23.16 6.01
N ASN A 326 -9.98 24.48 5.78
CA ASN A 326 -8.89 25.31 5.29
C ASN A 326 -8.27 24.74 4.01
N LEU A 327 -9.15 24.45 3.03
CA LEU A 327 -8.81 23.91 1.72
C LEU A 327 -9.17 24.91 0.63
N SER A 328 -8.44 24.84 -0.47
CA SER A 328 -8.71 25.58 -1.70
C SER A 328 -9.60 24.79 -2.66
N GLU A 329 -10.16 25.47 -3.66
CA GLU A 329 -10.97 24.83 -4.70
C GLU A 329 -10.19 23.79 -5.51
N GLU A 330 -8.87 23.93 -5.65
CA GLU A 330 -8.04 22.93 -6.32
C GLU A 330 -8.05 21.57 -5.62
N GLU A 331 -8.33 21.55 -4.31
CA GLU A 331 -8.35 20.37 -3.43
C GLU A 331 -9.76 19.77 -3.27
N LEU A 332 -10.75 20.36 -3.94
CA LEU A 332 -12.11 19.83 -4.06
C LEU A 332 -12.20 18.86 -5.24
N PHE A 333 -12.76 17.69 -4.95
CA PHE A 333 -13.05 16.65 -5.94
C PHE A 333 -14.53 16.25 -5.84
N GLN A 334 -15.27 16.48 -6.92
CA GLN A 334 -16.69 16.13 -7.04
C GLN A 334 -16.82 14.78 -7.74
N LEU A 335 -17.50 13.84 -7.11
CA LEU A 335 -17.48 12.42 -7.49
C LEU A 335 -18.87 11.94 -7.92
N ASP A 336 -18.94 11.28 -9.07
CA ASP A 336 -20.18 10.71 -9.62
C ASP A 336 -20.50 9.33 -9.02
N GLY A 337 -20.63 9.27 -7.69
CA GLY A 337 -20.93 8.03 -6.98
C GLY A 337 -20.58 8.07 -5.50
N PRO A 338 -20.44 6.91 -4.83
CA PRO A 338 -20.14 6.84 -3.40
C PRO A 338 -18.75 7.41 -3.10
N VAL A 339 -18.64 8.26 -2.09
CA VAL A 339 -17.33 8.73 -1.60
C VAL A 339 -16.68 7.58 -0.81
N ASN A 340 -15.40 7.28 -1.07
CA ASN A 340 -14.65 6.13 -0.54
C ASN A 340 -14.95 4.76 -1.19
N LEU A 341 -14.52 4.61 -2.44
CA LEU A 341 -14.65 3.34 -3.17
C LEU A 341 -13.93 2.18 -2.50
N GLN A 342 -12.79 2.40 -1.82
CA GLN A 342 -12.04 1.34 -1.11
C GLN A 342 -12.93 0.44 -0.22
N ARG A 343 -14.03 0.97 0.32
CA ARG A 343 -14.95 0.21 1.18
C ARG A 343 -15.75 -0.86 0.44
N LEU A 344 -15.82 -0.80 -0.89
CA LEU A 344 -16.37 -1.85 -1.73
C LEU A 344 -15.56 -3.15 -1.69
N THR A 345 -14.30 -3.13 -1.22
CA THR A 345 -13.47 -4.33 -1.07
C THR A 345 -14.15 -5.39 -0.20
N ALA A 346 -15.02 -4.98 0.74
CA ALA A 346 -15.80 -5.89 1.56
C ALA A 346 -16.66 -6.86 0.72
N MET A 347 -17.14 -6.43 -0.45
CA MET A 347 -17.91 -7.27 -1.39
C MET A 347 -17.13 -8.51 -1.84
N LEU A 348 -15.82 -8.40 -2.00
CA LEU A 348 -14.96 -9.52 -2.39
C LEU A 348 -14.93 -10.63 -1.32
N GLY A 349 -15.35 -10.37 -0.08
CA GLY A 349 -15.56 -11.41 0.93
C GLY A 349 -16.99 -11.97 0.95
N MET A 350 -17.93 -11.31 0.28
CA MET A 350 -19.37 -11.61 0.31
C MET A 350 -19.87 -12.34 -0.95
N VAL A 351 -19.04 -12.42 -1.99
CA VAL A 351 -19.36 -13.00 -3.32
C VAL A 351 -18.49 -14.22 -3.61
N GLU A 352 -19.12 -15.38 -3.81
CA GLU A 352 -18.47 -16.66 -4.11
C GLU A 352 -18.48 -16.96 -5.61
N ARG A 353 -17.64 -16.23 -6.37
CA ARG A 353 -17.57 -16.32 -7.84
C ARG A 353 -16.13 -16.56 -8.31
N PRO A 354 -15.58 -17.78 -8.15
CA PRO A 354 -14.18 -18.08 -8.46
C PRO A 354 -13.82 -17.89 -9.94
N GLU A 355 -14.78 -18.03 -10.85
CA GLU A 355 -14.62 -17.83 -12.28
C GLU A 355 -14.45 -16.36 -12.68
N LEU A 356 -14.81 -15.42 -11.79
CA LEU A 356 -14.61 -13.98 -11.99
C LEU A 356 -13.32 -13.47 -11.35
N ARG A 357 -12.46 -14.38 -10.85
CA ARG A 357 -11.21 -14.08 -10.13
C ARG A 357 -10.01 -14.70 -10.83
N PHE A 358 -8.81 -14.28 -10.43
CA PHE A 358 -7.61 -15.02 -10.78
C PHE A 358 -7.70 -16.46 -10.24
N PRO A 359 -7.18 -17.46 -10.99
CA PRO A 359 -7.04 -18.81 -10.47
C PRO A 359 -6.28 -18.79 -9.15
N LYS A 360 -6.78 -19.51 -8.14
CA LYS A 360 -6.10 -19.63 -6.85
C LYS A 360 -4.72 -20.25 -7.08
N PHE A 361 -3.70 -19.58 -6.59
CA PHE A 361 -2.33 -20.07 -6.60
C PHE A 361 -1.94 -20.55 -5.20
N SER A 362 -1.50 -21.80 -5.09
CA SER A 362 -0.97 -22.37 -3.86
C SER A 362 0.56 -22.41 -3.93
N PRO A 363 1.27 -21.72 -3.02
CA PRO A 363 2.73 -21.75 -2.99
C PRO A 363 3.26 -23.18 -2.82
N GLY A 364 4.26 -23.54 -3.62
CA GLY A 364 4.94 -24.83 -3.52
C GLY A 364 5.99 -24.84 -2.40
N TYR A 365 6.42 -26.03 -2.01
CA TYR A 365 7.55 -26.25 -1.12
C TYR A 365 8.73 -26.83 -1.90
N PRO A 366 9.94 -26.28 -1.77
CA PRO A 366 11.14 -26.99 -2.19
C PRO A 366 11.25 -28.30 -1.40
N GLN A 367 11.65 -29.40 -2.06
CA GLN A 367 11.73 -30.73 -1.44
C GLN A 367 12.59 -30.73 -0.15
N ALA A 368 13.67 -29.94 -0.12
CA ALA A 368 14.54 -29.82 1.04
C ALA A 368 13.91 -29.09 2.23
N LEU A 369 12.77 -28.41 2.04
CA LEU A 369 12.08 -27.55 3.00
C LEU A 369 10.61 -27.98 3.18
N GLU A 370 10.27 -29.21 2.81
CA GLU A 370 8.95 -29.78 3.08
C GLU A 370 8.71 -29.93 4.59
N GLU A 371 7.43 -30.01 4.97
CA GLU A 371 7.02 -30.17 6.36
C GLU A 371 7.72 -31.38 7.01
N GLY A 372 8.29 -31.17 8.21
CA GLY A 372 9.04 -32.20 8.94
C GLY A 372 10.51 -32.35 8.54
N SER A 373 10.98 -31.67 7.49
CA SER A 373 12.40 -31.67 7.10
C SER A 373 13.28 -30.95 8.14
N ASP A 374 14.53 -31.40 8.30
CA ASP A 374 15.53 -30.66 9.07
C ASP A 374 16.07 -29.49 8.22
N ILE A 375 15.54 -28.29 8.48
CA ILE A 375 15.86 -27.09 7.69
C ILE A 375 17.33 -26.68 7.91
N PHE A 376 17.89 -26.90 9.10
CA PHE A 376 19.31 -26.61 9.32
C PHE A 376 20.20 -27.54 8.49
N ALA A 377 19.85 -28.83 8.39
CA ALA A 377 20.58 -29.78 7.55
C ALA A 377 20.46 -29.44 6.05
N ALA A 378 19.29 -28.97 5.60
CA ALA A 378 19.09 -28.49 4.23
C ALA A 378 19.99 -27.28 3.92
N VAL A 379 19.98 -26.26 4.78
CA VAL A 379 20.80 -25.04 4.63
C VAL A 379 22.31 -25.32 4.80
N ASP A 380 22.67 -26.35 5.57
CA ASP A 380 24.06 -26.79 5.69
C ASP A 380 24.59 -27.44 4.42
N ARG A 381 23.71 -28.09 3.66
CA ARG A 381 24.05 -28.74 2.39
C ARG A 381 24.24 -27.70 1.28
N GLU A 382 23.29 -26.78 1.16
CA GLU A 382 23.33 -25.71 0.15
C GLU A 382 22.40 -24.55 0.52
N ASP A 383 22.72 -23.36 0.02
CA ASP A 383 21.86 -22.18 0.16
C ASP A 383 20.48 -22.41 -0.47
N GLN A 384 19.43 -21.99 0.22
CA GLN A 384 18.06 -22.11 -0.25
C GLN A 384 17.52 -20.72 -0.64
N LEU A 385 17.16 -20.54 -1.91
CA LEU A 385 16.56 -19.31 -2.42
C LEU A 385 15.07 -19.52 -2.70
N LEU A 386 14.23 -18.78 -1.99
CA LEU A 386 12.78 -18.77 -2.16
C LEU A 386 12.37 -17.52 -2.94
N LEU A 387 11.43 -17.66 -3.87
CA LEU A 387 10.76 -16.57 -4.56
C LEU A 387 9.26 -16.61 -4.22
N HIS A 388 8.84 -15.73 -3.33
CA HIS A 388 7.44 -15.53 -3.00
C HIS A 388 6.72 -14.81 -4.17
N PRO A 389 5.42 -15.06 -4.40
CA PRO A 389 4.56 -16.02 -3.70
C PRO A 389 4.72 -17.47 -4.19
N TYR A 390 5.58 -17.75 -5.16
CA TYR A 390 5.68 -19.07 -5.82
C TYR A 390 6.14 -20.18 -4.87
N GLN A 391 7.14 -19.90 -4.03
CA GLN A 391 7.50 -20.74 -2.91
C GLN A 391 6.88 -20.23 -1.60
N SER A 392 6.44 -21.18 -0.77
CA SER A 392 5.83 -20.89 0.52
C SER A 392 6.77 -20.12 1.45
N PHE A 393 6.21 -19.19 2.23
CA PHE A 393 6.92 -18.49 3.30
C PHE A 393 6.97 -19.32 4.61
N ILE A 394 6.14 -20.36 4.71
CA ILE A 394 6.02 -21.21 5.89
C ILE A 394 7.36 -21.81 6.36
N PRO A 395 8.28 -22.27 5.48
CA PRO A 395 9.58 -22.78 5.91
C PRO A 395 10.38 -21.79 6.76
N ILE A 396 10.23 -20.48 6.57
CA ILE A 396 10.93 -19.47 7.38
C ILE A 396 10.37 -19.44 8.81
N ILE A 397 9.05 -19.55 8.96
CA ILE A 397 8.36 -19.64 10.26
C ILE A 397 8.74 -20.95 10.95
N ASP A 398 8.68 -22.05 10.22
CA ASP A 398 9.03 -23.38 10.74
C ASP A 398 10.48 -23.48 11.14
N TRP A 399 11.38 -22.76 10.46
CA TRP A 399 12.78 -22.69 10.87
C TRP A 399 12.96 -22.03 12.24
N VAL A 400 12.20 -20.95 12.53
CA VAL A 400 12.18 -20.33 13.87
C VAL A 400 11.55 -21.29 14.89
N ARG A 401 10.50 -22.03 14.54
CA ARG A 401 9.90 -23.05 15.43
C ARG A 401 10.86 -24.19 15.74
N GLN A 402 11.59 -24.69 14.74
CA GLN A 402 12.65 -25.69 14.95
C GLN A 402 13.76 -25.11 15.83
N ALA A 403 14.19 -23.88 15.56
CA ALA A 403 15.19 -23.19 16.37
C ALA A 403 14.73 -22.96 17.82
N ALA A 404 13.43 -22.73 18.06
CA ALA A 404 12.86 -22.57 19.40
C ALA A 404 12.94 -23.86 20.22
N LYS A 405 12.84 -25.03 19.58
CA LYS A 405 12.84 -26.36 20.23
C LYS A 405 14.21 -27.01 20.28
N ASP A 406 15.12 -26.67 19.38
CA ASP A 406 16.47 -27.23 19.34
C ASP A 406 17.30 -26.77 20.56
N PRO A 407 17.74 -27.68 21.46
CA PRO A 407 18.56 -27.33 22.63
C PRO A 407 19.97 -26.84 22.25
N THR A 408 20.41 -27.08 21.02
CA THR A 408 21.71 -26.65 20.51
C THR A 408 21.70 -25.22 19.97
N VAL A 409 20.52 -24.62 19.74
CA VAL A 409 20.41 -23.21 19.36
C VAL A 409 20.55 -22.35 20.61
N LEU A 410 21.51 -21.42 20.56
CA LEU A 410 21.87 -20.56 21.69
C LEU A 410 21.24 -19.18 21.61
N SER A 411 21.10 -18.63 20.40
CA SER A 411 20.54 -17.29 20.21
C SER A 411 19.82 -17.14 18.88
N ILE A 412 18.81 -16.26 18.87
CA ILE A 412 18.01 -15.89 17.72
C ILE A 412 18.00 -14.35 17.64
N LYS A 413 18.36 -13.78 16.50
CA LYS A 413 18.26 -12.33 16.27
C LYS A 413 17.39 -12.06 15.06
N GLN A 414 16.43 -11.15 15.17
CA GLN A 414 15.51 -10.87 14.07
C GLN A 414 15.12 -9.39 13.99
N THR A 415 14.94 -8.88 12.77
CA THR A 415 14.32 -7.59 12.49
C THR A 415 12.81 -7.76 12.22
N LEU A 416 11.98 -6.92 12.82
CA LEU A 416 10.54 -6.83 12.57
C LEU A 416 10.18 -5.40 12.15
N TYR A 417 9.63 -5.27 10.93
CA TYR A 417 9.22 -3.98 10.37
C TYR A 417 7.69 -3.79 10.42
N ARG A 418 6.92 -4.80 10.02
CA ARG A 418 5.44 -4.82 10.05
C ARG A 418 4.97 -6.15 10.62
N THR A 419 4.08 -6.11 11.59
CA THR A 419 3.76 -7.30 12.39
C THR A 419 2.26 -7.56 12.56
N ASN A 420 1.38 -6.69 12.04
CA ASN A 420 -0.07 -6.69 12.27
C ASN A 420 -0.76 -8.06 12.17
N GLU A 421 -0.17 -9.03 11.46
CA GLU A 421 -0.67 -10.41 11.39
C GLU A 421 0.43 -11.49 11.41
N SER A 422 1.61 -11.19 11.98
CA SER A 422 2.75 -12.11 12.12
C SER A 422 2.76 -12.82 13.47
N SER A 423 1.58 -13.17 14.02
CA SER A 423 1.48 -13.82 15.34
C SER A 423 2.31 -15.10 15.39
N GLU A 424 2.29 -15.92 14.33
CA GLU A 424 2.99 -17.21 14.27
C GLU A 424 4.51 -17.07 14.53
N LEU A 425 5.12 -15.98 14.03
CA LEU A 425 6.55 -15.75 14.17
C LEU A 425 6.90 -15.14 15.52
N VAL A 426 6.06 -14.21 16.01
CA VAL A 426 6.20 -13.62 17.35
C VAL A 426 6.00 -14.70 18.41
N GLU A 427 5.04 -15.60 18.23
CA GLU A 427 4.80 -16.78 19.06
C GLU A 427 6.01 -17.71 19.07
N ALA A 428 6.58 -18.03 17.90
CA ALA A 428 7.77 -18.88 17.82
C ALA A 428 9.01 -18.24 18.50
N LEU A 429 9.20 -16.93 18.36
CA LEU A 429 10.25 -16.18 19.07
C LEU A 429 10.00 -16.15 20.58
N THR A 430 8.75 -15.98 20.99
CA THR A 430 8.32 -16.02 22.40
C THR A 430 8.60 -17.39 23.02
N GLU A 431 8.26 -18.47 22.31
CA GLU A 431 8.60 -19.84 22.72
C GLU A 431 10.12 -20.03 22.86
N ALA A 432 10.91 -19.52 21.89
CA ALA A 432 12.36 -19.60 21.97
C ALA A 432 12.93 -18.88 23.20
N ALA A 433 12.43 -17.68 23.52
CA ALA A 433 12.86 -16.93 24.70
C ALA A 433 12.50 -17.66 26.01
N ARG A 434 11.27 -18.19 26.10
CA ARG A 434 10.82 -19.03 27.23
C ARG A 434 11.63 -20.31 27.39
N ASN A 435 12.12 -20.87 26.28
CA ASN A 435 13.03 -22.03 26.26
C ASN A 435 14.50 -21.66 26.57
N GLY A 436 14.76 -20.46 27.11
CA GLY A 436 16.07 -20.02 27.59
C GLY A 436 17.06 -19.62 26.51
N LYS A 437 16.59 -19.36 25.28
CA LYS A 437 17.45 -18.89 24.18
C LYS A 437 17.60 -17.38 24.26
N GLU A 438 18.78 -16.89 23.90
CA GLU A 438 19.03 -15.45 23.81
C GLU A 438 18.33 -14.88 22.56
N VAL A 439 17.12 -14.37 22.74
CA VAL A 439 16.32 -13.78 21.65
C VAL A 439 16.49 -12.27 21.64
N THR A 440 16.95 -11.70 20.52
CA THR A 440 17.02 -10.25 20.30
C THR A 440 16.15 -9.85 19.11
N VAL A 441 15.23 -8.91 19.31
CA VAL A 441 14.33 -8.44 18.26
C VAL A 441 14.49 -6.95 18.04
N VAL A 442 14.74 -6.54 16.80
CA VAL A 442 14.77 -5.13 16.41
C VAL A 442 13.41 -4.77 15.81
N ILE A 443 12.64 -3.93 16.49
CA ILE A 443 11.29 -3.53 16.05
C ILE A 443 11.31 -2.09 15.55
N GLU A 444 10.80 -1.86 14.34
CA GLU A 444 10.63 -0.52 13.77
C GLU A 444 9.29 0.08 14.15
N LEU A 445 9.24 0.90 15.21
CA LEU A 445 8.01 1.54 15.67
C LEU A 445 7.46 2.60 14.69
N ARG A 446 8.27 3.09 13.73
CA ARG A 446 7.84 4.09 12.72
C ARG A 446 7.42 3.46 11.40
N ALA A 447 7.13 2.17 11.39
CA ALA A 447 6.57 1.50 10.22
C ALA A 447 5.14 1.98 10.01
N ARG A 448 4.89 2.55 8.83
CA ARG A 448 3.64 3.26 8.53
C ARG A 448 2.45 2.32 8.59
N PHE A 449 1.47 2.68 9.42
CA PHE A 449 0.19 2.00 9.63
C PHE A 449 0.24 0.69 10.44
N ASP A 450 1.40 0.35 10.99
CA ASP A 450 1.67 -0.87 11.76
C ASP A 450 2.15 -0.55 13.19
N GLU A 451 2.05 0.72 13.60
CA GLU A 451 2.70 1.22 14.81
C GLU A 451 2.07 0.63 16.09
N GLU A 452 0.74 0.57 16.17
CA GLU A 452 0.00 0.05 17.34
C GLU A 452 0.31 -1.44 17.59
N ASP A 453 0.27 -2.25 16.53
CA ASP A 453 0.57 -3.67 16.60
C ASP A 453 2.04 -3.92 16.95
N ASN A 454 2.98 -3.17 16.35
CA ASN A 454 4.41 -3.27 16.68
C ASN A 454 4.67 -3.01 18.18
N ILE A 455 3.93 -2.09 18.82
CA ILE A 455 4.05 -1.82 20.26
C ILE A 455 3.50 -3.00 21.08
N ASN A 456 2.38 -3.58 20.68
CA ASN A 456 1.81 -4.75 21.36
C ASN A 456 2.77 -5.96 21.31
N PHE A 457 3.36 -6.26 20.15
CA PHE A 457 4.32 -7.36 20.05
C PHE A 457 5.63 -7.11 20.80
N ALA A 458 6.08 -5.85 20.89
CA ALA A 458 7.21 -5.50 21.74
C ALA A 458 6.96 -5.91 23.19
N SER A 459 5.77 -5.59 23.73
CA SER A 459 5.37 -5.99 25.09
C SER A 459 5.39 -7.52 25.26
N ILE A 460 4.75 -8.26 24.35
CA ILE A 460 4.67 -9.72 24.39
C ILE A 460 6.07 -10.36 24.41
N LEU A 461 6.97 -9.88 23.56
CA LEU A 461 8.35 -10.39 23.47
C LEU A 461 9.17 -10.06 24.73
N GLN A 462 9.03 -8.85 25.27
CA GLN A 462 9.72 -8.44 26.51
C GLN A 462 9.25 -9.29 27.70
N GLU A 463 7.95 -9.52 27.84
CA GLU A 463 7.38 -10.39 28.89
C GLU A 463 7.87 -11.83 28.78
N ALA A 464 8.18 -12.30 27.58
CA ALA A 464 8.76 -13.62 27.33
C ALA A 464 10.26 -13.71 27.64
N GLY A 465 10.93 -12.60 27.97
CA GLY A 465 12.37 -12.53 28.25
C GLY A 465 13.24 -12.21 27.02
N ALA A 466 12.64 -11.82 25.89
CA ALA A 466 13.41 -11.39 24.73
C ALA A 466 13.91 -9.94 24.90
N VAL A 467 15.10 -9.66 24.38
CA VAL A 467 15.66 -8.31 24.31
C VAL A 467 15.06 -7.59 23.11
N VAL A 468 14.18 -6.63 23.35
CA VAL A 468 13.59 -5.79 22.30
C VAL A 468 14.36 -4.47 22.17
N VAL A 469 14.71 -4.12 20.92
CA VAL A 469 15.45 -2.90 20.57
C VAL A 469 14.64 -2.11 19.55
N TYR A 470 14.40 -0.83 19.83
CA TYR A 470 13.63 0.07 18.98
C TYR A 470 14.54 0.81 17.98
N GLY A 471 15.01 0.10 16.95
CA GLY A 471 15.79 0.68 15.84
C GLY A 471 16.97 1.57 16.27
N VAL A 472 17.34 2.53 15.42
CA VAL A 472 18.34 3.57 15.71
C VAL A 472 17.67 4.93 15.53
N LEU A 473 17.82 5.84 16.50
CA LEU A 473 17.21 7.17 16.42
C LEU A 473 17.59 7.88 15.11
N GLY A 474 16.58 8.41 14.41
CA GLY A 474 16.74 9.09 13.13
C GLY A 474 16.81 8.17 11.90
N TYR A 475 16.90 6.85 12.08
CA TYR A 475 16.96 5.87 10.99
C TYR A 475 15.82 4.85 11.08
N LYS A 476 15.33 4.39 9.93
CA LYS A 476 14.36 3.29 9.86
C LYS A 476 15.06 1.97 9.55
N THR A 477 14.80 0.93 10.34
CA THR A 477 15.33 -0.41 10.10
C THR A 477 14.46 -1.14 9.09
N HIS A 478 14.84 -1.09 7.81
CA HIS A 478 14.11 -1.73 6.72
C HIS A 478 14.72 -3.07 6.26
N ALA A 479 15.88 -3.47 6.78
CA ALA A 479 16.48 -4.76 6.45
C ALA A 479 15.64 -5.91 7.02
N LYS A 480 15.46 -7.01 6.27
CA LYS A 480 14.76 -8.20 6.77
C LYS A 480 15.75 -9.31 6.95
N MET A 481 16.18 -9.46 8.19
CA MET A 481 17.24 -10.38 8.57
C MET A 481 16.83 -11.20 9.78
N LEU A 482 17.22 -12.46 9.76
CA LEU A 482 17.07 -13.41 10.84
C LEU A 482 18.41 -14.14 10.96
N LEU A 483 18.87 -14.37 12.18
CA LEU A 483 20.16 -15.00 12.45
C LEU A 483 20.02 -15.96 13.62
N PHE A 484 20.44 -17.20 13.40
CA PHE A 484 20.58 -18.22 14.43
C PHE A 484 22.06 -18.42 14.77
N VAL A 485 22.35 -18.66 16.05
CA VAL A 485 23.64 -19.21 16.48
C VAL A 485 23.38 -20.56 17.12
N ARG A 486 23.91 -21.62 16.51
CA ARG A 486 23.71 -23.02 16.88
C ARG A 486 25.04 -23.68 17.21
N ARG A 487 25.07 -24.55 18.21
CA ARG A 487 26.24 -25.37 18.53
C ARG A 487 26.19 -26.69 17.76
N VAL A 488 27.16 -26.89 16.86
CA VAL A 488 27.29 -28.14 16.09
C VAL A 488 28.59 -28.82 16.54
N GLY A 489 28.44 -29.89 17.32
CA GLY A 489 29.58 -30.52 18.01
C GLY A 489 30.26 -29.54 18.98
N LYS A 490 31.53 -29.19 18.71
CA LYS A 490 32.30 -28.24 19.52
C LYS A 490 32.31 -26.82 18.98
N GLU A 491 31.77 -26.59 17.78
CA GLU A 491 31.81 -25.29 17.10
C GLU A 491 30.48 -24.54 17.19
N LEU A 492 30.56 -23.22 17.12
CA LEU A 492 29.39 -22.36 16.92
C LEU A 492 29.25 -22.08 15.44
N ARG A 493 28.11 -22.50 14.89
CA ARG A 493 27.71 -22.21 13.52
C ARG A 493 26.62 -21.15 13.52
N ARG A 494 26.63 -20.32 12.48
CA ARG A 494 25.61 -19.29 12.26
C ARG A 494 24.83 -19.64 11.01
N TYR A 495 23.55 -19.31 11.04
CA TYR A 495 22.62 -19.46 9.92
C TYR A 495 21.86 -18.16 9.78
N ALA A 496 21.67 -17.68 8.56
CA ALA A 496 20.99 -16.43 8.32
C ALA A 496 19.85 -16.60 7.31
N HIS A 497 18.80 -15.81 7.48
CA HIS A 497 17.83 -15.51 6.44
C HIS A 497 17.92 -14.02 6.06
N LEU A 498 17.88 -13.75 4.76
CA LEU A 498 17.86 -12.41 4.17
C LEU A 498 16.68 -12.30 3.20
N GLY A 499 15.75 -11.38 3.47
CA GLY A 499 14.55 -11.17 2.66
C GLY A 499 14.51 -9.79 1.98
N THR A 500 13.89 -9.71 0.80
CA THR A 500 13.47 -8.42 0.21
C THR A 500 12.12 -7.96 0.79
N GLY A 501 11.26 -8.92 1.16
CA GLY A 501 9.92 -8.71 1.72
C GLY A 501 9.88 -8.79 3.24
N ASN A 502 8.80 -8.28 3.84
CA ASN A 502 8.56 -8.35 5.30
C ASN A 502 8.31 -9.77 5.77
N TYR A 503 8.56 -10.04 7.07
CA TYR A 503 8.22 -11.31 7.69
C TYR A 503 6.71 -11.43 7.96
N HIS A 504 5.89 -11.53 6.91
CA HIS A 504 4.44 -11.49 7.01
C HIS A 504 3.78 -12.43 5.98
N ARG A 505 3.17 -13.51 6.49
CA ARG A 505 2.61 -14.60 5.68
C ARG A 505 1.58 -14.11 4.64
N LYS A 506 0.57 -13.34 5.02
CA LYS A 506 -0.45 -12.89 4.04
C LYS A 506 0.14 -12.04 2.92
N THR A 507 1.01 -11.08 3.25
CA THR A 507 1.69 -10.28 2.22
C THR A 507 2.58 -11.14 1.31
N SER A 508 3.25 -12.17 1.82
CA SER A 508 4.04 -13.08 0.98
C SER A 508 3.23 -13.84 -0.07
N LEU A 509 1.89 -13.87 0.02
CA LEU A 509 1.02 -14.46 -0.99
C LEU A 509 0.71 -13.50 -2.15
N VAL A 510 0.97 -12.20 -1.97
CA VAL A 510 0.59 -11.14 -2.91
C VAL A 510 1.80 -10.37 -3.44
N TYR A 511 2.85 -10.24 -2.64
CA TYR A 511 4.10 -9.58 -3.03
C TYR A 511 5.09 -10.57 -3.62
N THR A 512 5.90 -10.07 -4.57
CA THR A 512 7.01 -10.84 -5.14
C THR A 512 8.31 -10.49 -4.44
N ASP A 513 8.88 -11.45 -3.73
CA ASP A 513 10.02 -11.23 -2.84
C ASP A 513 10.97 -12.43 -2.83
N TYR A 514 12.26 -12.15 -2.67
CA TYR A 514 13.27 -13.19 -2.43
C TYR A 514 13.48 -13.41 -0.94
N GLY A 515 13.67 -14.67 -0.55
CA GLY A 515 14.14 -15.10 0.77
C GLY A 515 15.32 -16.06 0.63
N LEU A 516 16.51 -15.64 1.07
CA LEU A 516 17.72 -16.47 1.06
C LEU A 516 17.97 -17.05 2.45
N LEU A 517 18.03 -18.38 2.57
CA LEU A 517 18.49 -19.08 3.77
C LEU A 517 19.92 -19.59 3.49
N THR A 518 20.87 -19.27 4.38
CA THR A 518 22.29 -19.58 4.15
C THR A 518 23.02 -19.94 5.44
N ALA A 519 24.02 -20.81 5.32
CA ALA A 519 25.03 -21.10 6.33
C ALA A 519 26.43 -20.61 5.91
N ASP A 520 26.53 -19.75 4.88
CA ASP A 520 27.80 -19.17 4.45
C ASP A 520 28.44 -18.37 5.59
N LYS A 521 29.68 -18.74 5.94
CA LYS A 521 30.38 -18.19 7.09
C LYS A 521 30.58 -16.68 6.96
N THR A 522 30.77 -16.15 5.76
CA THR A 522 31.02 -14.72 5.53
C THR A 522 29.73 -13.93 5.63
N VAL A 523 28.67 -14.36 4.93
CA VAL A 523 27.35 -13.72 4.97
C VAL A 523 26.80 -13.73 6.39
N CYS A 524 26.81 -14.86 7.08
CA CYS A 524 26.30 -14.94 8.45
C CYS A 524 27.12 -14.08 9.44
N ALA A 525 28.44 -13.99 9.27
CA ALA A 525 29.27 -13.10 10.08
C ALA A 525 28.94 -11.62 9.83
N ASP A 526 28.65 -11.26 8.59
CA ASP A 526 28.25 -9.90 8.22
C ASP A 526 26.85 -9.55 8.72
N VAL A 527 25.87 -10.44 8.61
CA VAL A 527 24.54 -10.25 9.22
C VAL A 527 24.66 -10.03 10.73
N HIS A 528 25.52 -10.81 11.39
CA HIS A 528 25.81 -10.62 12.81
C HIS A 528 26.40 -9.23 13.11
N LYS A 529 27.37 -8.75 12.30
CA LYS A 529 27.93 -7.40 12.42
C LYS A 529 26.87 -6.31 12.24
N VAL A 530 25.93 -6.49 11.31
CA VAL A 530 24.83 -5.52 11.13
C VAL A 530 23.93 -5.49 12.36
N PHE A 531 23.58 -6.64 12.95
CA PHE A 531 22.85 -6.66 14.22
C PHE A 531 23.64 -5.97 15.34
N GLN A 532 24.94 -6.23 15.47
CA GLN A 532 25.80 -5.55 16.45
C GLN A 532 25.83 -4.04 16.24
N GLN A 533 25.82 -3.57 14.98
CA GLN A 533 25.80 -2.15 14.65
C GLN A 533 24.46 -1.48 15.00
N ILE A 534 23.36 -2.22 14.91
CA ILE A 534 22.02 -1.73 15.26
C ILE A 534 21.85 -1.66 16.78
N THR A 535 22.29 -2.70 17.51
CA THR A 535 22.03 -2.81 18.95
C THR A 535 23.14 -2.23 19.82
N GLY A 536 24.34 -2.01 19.28
CA GLY A 536 25.54 -1.62 20.03
C GLY A 536 25.94 -0.16 19.84
N MET A 537 26.47 0.46 20.90
CA MET A 537 27.04 1.81 20.88
C MET A 537 28.53 1.78 20.47
N GLY A 538 28.80 1.25 19.26
CA GLY A 538 30.15 1.02 18.75
C GLY A 538 30.54 1.92 17.57
N LYS A 539 31.84 1.95 17.25
CA LYS A 539 32.34 2.51 15.98
C LYS A 539 31.74 1.77 14.79
N LYS A 540 31.72 2.44 13.63
CA LYS A 540 31.28 1.86 12.35
C LYS A 540 31.94 0.50 12.11
N ILE A 541 31.10 -0.53 12.00
CA ILE A 541 31.50 -1.89 11.64
C ILE A 541 31.46 -2.02 10.13
N HIS A 542 32.44 -2.71 9.56
CA HIS A 542 32.55 -2.96 8.12
C HIS A 542 32.26 -4.43 7.80
N PRO A 543 31.07 -4.74 7.24
CA PRO A 543 30.81 -6.02 6.61
C PRO A 543 31.76 -6.24 5.40
N LYS A 544 32.02 -7.51 5.08
CA LYS A 544 32.88 -7.91 3.96
C LYS A 544 32.13 -7.97 2.63
N LEU A 545 30.93 -8.54 2.63
CA LEU A 545 30.03 -8.73 1.48
C LEU A 545 28.79 -7.84 1.56
N LEU A 546 28.18 -7.71 2.75
CA LEU A 546 26.91 -6.96 2.86
C LEU A 546 27.10 -5.47 2.59
N ILE A 547 26.23 -4.95 1.71
CA ILE A 547 26.09 -3.53 1.43
C ILE A 547 24.85 -3.04 2.20
N HIS A 548 25.01 -2.01 3.02
CA HIS A 548 23.94 -1.52 3.89
C HIS A 548 23.91 0.02 4.01
N ALA A 549 22.69 0.53 4.16
CA ALA A 549 22.43 1.94 4.43
C ALA A 549 22.61 2.26 5.93
N PRO A 550 22.92 3.51 6.29
CA PRO A 550 23.28 4.66 5.43
C PRO A 550 24.78 4.66 5.02
N PHE A 551 25.51 3.57 5.27
CA PHE A 551 26.97 3.61 5.37
C PHE A 551 27.75 3.44 4.06
N ASN A 552 27.38 2.46 3.24
CA ASN A 552 28.10 2.15 2.00
C ASN A 552 27.16 1.88 0.80
N LEU A 553 25.84 1.79 0.98
CA LEU A 553 24.90 1.48 -0.09
C LEU A 553 25.05 2.35 -1.35
N ARG A 554 24.91 3.67 -1.22
CA ARG A 554 25.01 4.57 -2.38
C ARG A 554 26.38 4.48 -3.05
N LYS A 555 27.46 4.56 -2.28
CA LYS A 555 28.84 4.53 -2.80
C LYS A 555 29.14 3.20 -3.50
N SER A 556 28.75 2.08 -2.93
CA SER A 556 28.95 0.76 -3.55
C SER A 556 28.12 0.60 -4.81
N THR A 557 26.88 1.11 -4.83
CA THR A 557 26.01 1.06 -6.03
C THR A 557 26.64 1.83 -7.18
N ILE A 558 27.07 3.08 -6.95
CA ILE A 558 27.75 3.90 -7.95
C ILE A 558 29.03 3.20 -8.44
N LYS A 559 29.84 2.66 -7.52
CA LYS A 559 31.04 1.91 -7.90
C LYS A 559 30.75 0.71 -8.79
N MET A 560 29.67 -0.04 -8.55
CA MET A 560 29.29 -1.17 -9.40
C MET A 560 28.88 -0.71 -10.81
N ILE A 561 28.18 0.43 -10.91
CA ILE A 561 27.84 1.05 -12.19
C ILE A 561 29.10 1.51 -12.94
N GLU A 562 30.02 2.18 -12.25
CA GLU A 562 31.30 2.65 -12.81
C GLU A 562 32.16 1.48 -13.34
N LEU A 563 32.18 0.34 -12.63
CA LEU A 563 32.91 -0.84 -13.06
C LEU A 563 32.35 -1.44 -14.36
N GLU A 564 31.03 -1.48 -14.53
CA GLU A 564 30.40 -1.90 -15.78
C GLU A 564 30.68 -0.91 -16.92
N ALA A 565 30.65 0.40 -16.63
CA ALA A 565 31.01 1.44 -17.60
C ALA A 565 32.48 1.35 -18.04
N ASP A 566 33.41 1.07 -17.12
CA ASP A 566 34.83 0.84 -17.43
C ASP A 566 35.01 -0.41 -18.32
N ALA A 567 34.26 -1.48 -18.05
CA ALA A 567 34.27 -2.68 -18.87
C ALA A 567 33.76 -2.40 -20.29
N ALA A 568 32.67 -1.64 -20.42
CA ALA A 568 32.12 -1.18 -21.70
C ALA A 568 33.14 -0.36 -22.49
N ARG A 569 33.78 0.63 -21.85
CA ARG A 569 34.83 1.46 -22.45
C ARG A 569 36.06 0.65 -22.88
N ALA A 570 36.34 -0.46 -22.20
CA ALA A 570 37.38 -1.41 -22.58
C ALA A 570 36.94 -2.41 -23.67
N GLY A 571 35.74 -2.25 -24.26
CA GLY A 571 35.21 -3.11 -25.32
C GLY A 571 34.73 -4.49 -24.85
N LYS A 572 34.48 -4.67 -23.55
CA LYS A 572 33.96 -5.93 -23.00
C LYS A 572 32.43 -5.94 -23.01
N PRO A 573 31.79 -7.12 -23.13
CA PRO A 573 30.35 -7.23 -22.91
C PRO A 573 29.99 -6.74 -21.50
N SER A 574 29.15 -5.72 -21.43
CA SER A 574 28.75 -5.03 -20.19
C SER A 574 27.23 -4.91 -20.14
N ARG A 575 26.65 -5.12 -18.95
CA ARG A 575 25.19 -5.02 -18.79
C ARG A 575 24.80 -4.76 -17.34
N ILE A 576 23.97 -3.74 -17.13
CA ILE A 576 23.33 -3.46 -15.85
C ILE A 576 21.86 -3.91 -15.92
N ILE A 577 21.44 -4.74 -14.97
CA ILE A 577 20.02 -5.12 -14.79
C ILE A 577 19.61 -4.76 -13.37
N ALA A 578 18.63 -3.88 -13.23
CA ALA A 578 18.09 -3.46 -11.94
C ALA A 578 16.57 -3.67 -11.89
N LYS A 579 16.10 -4.42 -10.90
CA LYS A 579 14.68 -4.54 -10.53
C LYS A 579 14.48 -3.81 -9.20
N LEU A 580 13.77 -2.69 -9.24
CA LEU A 580 13.58 -1.79 -8.11
C LEU A 580 12.11 -1.38 -8.01
N ASN A 581 11.63 -1.07 -6.82
CA ASN A 581 10.32 -0.44 -6.65
C ASN A 581 10.34 1.05 -7.03
N SER A 582 11.49 1.73 -6.87
CA SER A 582 11.67 3.13 -7.23
C SER A 582 13.15 3.45 -7.45
N LEU A 583 13.43 4.34 -8.40
CA LEU A 583 14.77 4.90 -8.66
C LEU A 583 14.68 6.43 -8.53
N THR A 584 15.20 6.99 -7.43
CA THR A 584 15.05 8.42 -7.12
C THR A 584 16.33 9.09 -6.64
N ASP A 585 17.41 8.34 -6.39
CA ASP A 585 18.67 8.93 -5.93
C ASP A 585 19.40 9.57 -7.12
N VAL A 586 19.56 10.89 -7.08
CA VAL A 586 20.14 11.67 -8.18
C VAL A 586 21.55 11.20 -8.55
N ALA A 587 22.38 10.85 -7.55
CA ALA A 587 23.76 10.43 -7.82
C ALA A 587 23.81 9.07 -8.51
N VAL A 588 22.94 8.13 -8.11
CA VAL A 588 22.80 6.85 -8.80
C VAL A 588 22.24 7.04 -10.21
N ILE A 589 21.23 7.90 -10.41
CA ILE A 589 20.68 8.20 -11.75
C ILE A 589 21.76 8.80 -12.66
N LYS A 590 22.57 9.74 -12.17
CA LYS A 590 23.70 10.31 -12.92
C LYS A 590 24.72 9.26 -13.31
N ALA A 591 25.06 8.37 -12.39
CA ALA A 591 25.98 7.27 -12.68
C ALA A 591 25.42 6.35 -13.77
N LEU A 592 24.10 6.07 -13.74
CA LEU A 592 23.43 5.27 -14.78
C LEU A 592 23.34 5.98 -16.13
N PHE A 593 23.17 7.30 -16.17
CA PHE A 593 23.24 8.05 -17.44
C PHE A 593 24.65 8.12 -18.01
N SER A 594 25.67 8.12 -17.14
CA SER A 594 27.07 8.14 -17.55
C SER A 594 27.59 6.79 -18.05
N ALA A 595 27.00 5.70 -17.58
CA ALA A 595 27.37 4.32 -17.91
C ALA A 595 26.61 3.82 -19.14
#